data_AF-A0A932PDJ4-F1
#
_entry.id   AF-A0A932PDJ4-F1
#
_cell.length_a   1.000
_cell.length_b   1.000
_cell.length_c   1.000
_cell.angle_alpha   90.00
_cell.angle_beta   90.00
_cell.angle_gamma   90.00
#
_symmetry.space_group_name_H-M   'P 1'
#
loop_
_entity.id
_entity.type
_entity.pdbx_description
1 polymer ?
#
loop_
_entity_poly.entity_id
_entity_poly.type
_entity_poly.pdbx_seq_one_letter_code
_entity_poly.pdbx_strand_id
1 'polypeptide(L)'
;MMSPEERVQFRAEAATALDSHENRTDGVRVAQALGDGLKTLRDLFFSRVHRDVEQAFGVDSMLAPIAQMRTEDAAKTEIDLYQITESAAHAHAQRYVHTDDDWCLKWLGRLRLGAAVDAPEMAHRLSRYAAKGPDDRRRSFSVMLERTLPDARRAPLILYRLLPLAVAIATDLAFNNHAGAAEMRKRQIALLPGIRDCHHCHGAVLDVAEKCQQCGNPMWKHDWLTAD
;
A
#
# COMPACT_ATOMS: atom_id res chain seq x y z
N MET A 1 15.07 0.93 -8.26
CA MET A 1 14.61 1.49 -6.97
C MET A 1 15.17 2.90 -6.81
N MET A 2 14.38 3.87 -6.35
CA MET A 2 14.81 5.28 -6.24
C MET A 2 15.86 5.49 -5.14
N SER A 3 16.85 6.33 -5.42
CA SER A 3 17.86 6.76 -4.45
C SER A 3 17.22 7.56 -3.28
N PRO A 4 17.90 7.70 -2.13
CA PRO A 4 17.42 8.56 -1.05
C PRO A 4 17.27 10.03 -1.47
N GLU A 5 18.19 10.55 -2.28
CA GLU A 5 18.19 11.93 -2.77
C GLU A 5 17.02 12.18 -3.73
N GLU A 6 16.80 11.25 -4.67
CA GLU A 6 15.64 11.27 -5.56
C GLU A 6 14.35 11.30 -4.75
N ARG A 7 14.23 10.47 -3.70
CA ARG A 7 13.04 10.44 -2.84
C ARG A 7 12.77 11.77 -2.15
N VAL A 8 13.80 12.47 -1.67
CA VAL A 8 13.63 13.80 -1.05
C VAL A 8 13.15 14.80 -2.09
N GLN A 9 13.76 14.81 -3.28
CA GLN A 9 13.38 15.70 -4.37
C GLN A 9 11.93 15.47 -4.81
N PHE A 10 11.55 14.23 -5.11
CA PHE A 10 10.18 13.91 -5.53
C PHE A 10 9.14 14.22 -4.45
N ARG A 11 9.49 14.11 -3.16
CA ARG A 11 8.59 14.53 -2.06
C ARG A 11 8.38 16.04 -2.03
N ALA A 12 9.45 16.83 -2.22
CA ALA A 12 9.35 18.29 -2.27
C ALA A 12 8.54 18.77 -3.49
N GLU A 13 8.75 18.14 -4.64
CA GLU A 13 7.97 18.41 -5.86
C GLU A 13 6.50 18.01 -5.69
N ALA A 14 6.22 16.83 -5.12
CA ALA A 14 4.87 16.38 -4.84
C ALA A 14 4.14 17.29 -3.84
N ALA A 15 4.83 17.76 -2.81
CA ALA A 15 4.28 18.71 -1.84
C ALA A 15 3.87 20.02 -2.51
N THR A 16 4.79 20.61 -3.29
CA THR A 16 4.54 21.87 -4.02
C THR A 16 3.39 21.71 -5.03
N ALA A 17 3.35 20.59 -5.74
CA ALA A 17 2.30 20.29 -6.68
C ALA A 17 0.92 20.17 -6.00
N LEU A 18 0.84 19.52 -4.83
CA LEU A 18 -0.41 19.40 -4.08
C LEU A 18 -0.90 20.75 -3.56
N ASP A 19 0.00 21.53 -2.94
CA ASP A 19 -0.35 22.86 -2.42
C ASP A 19 -0.85 23.77 -3.53
N SER A 20 -0.20 23.74 -4.70
CA SER A 20 -0.59 24.55 -5.86
C SER A 20 -1.90 24.09 -6.50
N HIS A 21 -2.11 22.78 -6.63
CA HIS A 21 -3.28 22.21 -7.30
C HIS A 21 -4.55 22.33 -6.45
N GLU A 22 -4.43 22.08 -5.14
CA GLU A 22 -5.57 22.04 -4.21
C GLU A 22 -5.71 23.32 -3.37
N ASN A 23 -4.86 24.32 -3.60
CA ASN A 23 -4.77 25.56 -2.81
C ASN A 23 -4.63 25.28 -1.30
N ARG A 24 -3.62 24.47 -0.95
CA ARG A 24 -3.32 24.00 0.41
C ARG A 24 -1.96 24.53 0.89
N THR A 25 -1.66 24.30 2.16
CA THR A 25 -0.37 24.65 2.78
C THR A 25 0.24 23.47 3.57
N ASP A 26 -0.35 22.29 3.47
CA ASP A 26 0.07 21.09 4.21
C ASP A 26 0.66 20.01 3.30
N GLY A 27 1.02 20.36 2.06
CA GLY A 27 1.54 19.46 1.03
C GLY A 27 2.77 18.68 1.47
N VAL A 28 3.70 19.30 2.20
CA VAL A 28 4.89 18.61 2.75
C VAL A 28 4.49 17.47 3.68
N ARG A 29 3.58 17.75 4.61
CA ARG A 29 3.08 16.78 5.59
C ARG A 29 2.36 15.64 4.88
N VAL A 30 1.46 15.95 3.94
CA VAL A 30 0.67 14.96 3.20
C VAL A 30 1.58 14.07 2.34
N ALA A 31 2.49 14.65 1.56
CA ALA A 31 3.40 13.91 0.68
C ALA A 31 4.35 13.01 1.48
N GLN A 32 4.88 13.51 2.60
CA GLN A 32 5.69 12.70 3.51
C GLN A 32 4.89 11.55 4.11
N ALA A 33 3.70 11.83 4.64
CA ALA A 33 2.86 10.83 5.28
C ALA A 33 2.43 9.71 4.30
N LEU A 34 1.98 10.06 3.09
CA LEU A 34 1.67 9.05 2.06
C LEU A 34 2.92 8.28 1.63
N GLY A 35 4.04 9.00 1.42
CA GLY A 35 5.30 8.39 1.02
C GLY A 35 5.82 7.37 2.02
N ASP A 36 5.75 7.68 3.32
CA ASP A 36 6.21 6.79 4.39
C ASP A 36 5.19 5.69 4.70
N GLY A 37 3.91 6.05 4.84
CA GLY A 37 2.82 5.12 5.14
C GLY A 37 2.68 4.02 4.09
N LEU A 38 2.59 4.38 2.81
CA LEU A 38 2.46 3.40 1.71
C LEU A 38 3.72 2.54 1.57
N LYS A 39 4.91 3.11 1.82
CA LYS A 39 6.17 2.33 1.83
C LYS A 39 6.15 1.27 2.92
N THR A 40 5.80 1.64 4.14
CA THR A 40 5.69 0.69 5.26
C THR A 40 4.67 -0.39 4.96
N LEU A 41 3.50 -0.03 4.42
CA LEU A 41 2.48 -1.01 4.02
C LEU A 41 2.99 -1.97 2.94
N ARG A 42 3.68 -1.47 1.92
CA ARG A 42 4.24 -2.30 0.86
C ARG A 42 5.24 -3.31 1.42
N ASP A 43 6.17 -2.83 2.25
CA ASP A 43 7.23 -3.67 2.79
C ASP A 43 6.66 -4.72 3.76
N LEU A 44 5.64 -4.36 4.56
CA LEU A 44 4.94 -5.31 5.43
C LEU A 44 4.14 -6.33 4.60
N PHE A 45 3.34 -5.89 3.63
CA PHE A 45 2.55 -6.79 2.79
C PHE A 45 3.45 -7.78 2.04
N PHE A 46 4.55 -7.30 1.44
CA PHE A 46 5.56 -8.16 0.81
C PHE A 46 6.11 -9.20 1.78
N SER A 47 6.43 -8.80 3.02
CA SER A 47 6.84 -9.76 4.05
C SER A 47 5.79 -10.84 4.33
N ARG A 48 4.49 -10.49 4.33
CA ARG A 48 3.41 -11.47 4.58
C ARG A 48 3.21 -12.47 3.45
N VAL A 49 3.39 -12.04 2.20
CA VAL A 49 3.17 -12.90 1.03
C VAL A 49 4.41 -13.69 0.62
N HIS A 50 5.58 -13.33 1.13
CA HIS A 50 6.85 -14.00 0.83
C HIS A 50 7.49 -14.60 2.08
N ARG A 51 8.04 -13.78 2.97
CA ARG A 51 8.85 -14.25 4.12
C ARG A 51 8.06 -15.11 5.10
N ASP A 52 6.84 -14.68 5.43
CA ASP A 52 5.98 -15.44 6.34
C ASP A 52 5.55 -16.77 5.69
N VAL A 53 5.34 -16.79 4.37
CA VAL A 53 5.04 -18.02 3.61
C VAL A 53 6.26 -18.95 3.57
N GLU A 54 7.45 -18.43 3.29
CA GLU A 54 8.70 -19.21 3.34
C GLU A 54 8.93 -19.81 4.73
N GLN A 55 8.66 -19.05 5.79
CA GLN A 55 8.78 -19.52 7.16
C GLN A 55 7.77 -20.63 7.49
N ALA A 56 6.53 -20.51 7.02
CA ALA A 56 5.45 -21.46 7.32
C ALA A 56 5.53 -22.75 6.47
N PHE A 57 5.94 -22.65 5.21
CA PHE A 57 5.88 -23.75 4.23
C PHE A 57 7.26 -24.23 3.74
N GLY A 58 8.34 -23.62 4.22
CA GLY A 58 9.71 -23.90 3.76
C GLY A 58 10.07 -23.18 2.47
N VAL A 59 11.37 -23.16 2.16
CA VAL A 59 11.92 -22.51 0.97
C VAL A 59 11.93 -23.51 -0.19
N ASP A 60 11.23 -23.22 -1.27
CA ASP A 60 11.32 -23.98 -2.53
C ASP A 60 12.51 -23.46 -3.35
N SER A 61 13.72 -23.52 -2.76
CA SER A 61 14.87 -22.74 -3.24
C SER A 61 15.73 -23.52 -4.23
N MET A 62 15.42 -23.37 -5.51
CA MET A 62 16.37 -23.60 -6.62
C MET A 62 16.77 -22.29 -7.34
N LEU A 63 16.44 -21.12 -6.80
CA LEU A 63 16.67 -19.82 -7.46
C LEU A 63 17.98 -19.15 -7.02
N ALA A 64 18.75 -18.69 -8.00
CA ALA A 64 19.97 -17.91 -7.77
C ALA A 64 19.65 -16.52 -7.18
N PRO A 65 20.54 -15.94 -6.34
CA PRO A 65 20.28 -14.69 -5.60
C PRO A 65 19.84 -13.49 -6.46
N ILE A 66 20.34 -13.37 -7.70
CA ILE A 66 20.00 -12.27 -8.62
C ILE A 66 18.54 -12.37 -9.11
N ALA A 67 18.05 -13.60 -9.33
CA ALA A 67 16.66 -13.81 -9.72
C ALA A 67 15.71 -13.39 -8.59
N GLN A 68 16.09 -13.67 -7.33
CA GLN A 68 15.31 -13.29 -6.16
C GLN A 68 15.18 -11.76 -6.01
N MET A 69 16.28 -11.02 -6.19
CA MET A 69 16.23 -9.54 -6.13
C MET A 69 15.31 -8.93 -7.18
N ARG A 70 15.36 -9.44 -8.43
CA ARG A 70 14.49 -8.95 -9.51
C ARG A 70 13.03 -9.27 -9.26
N THR A 71 12.75 -10.45 -8.71
CA THR A 71 11.39 -10.86 -8.31
C THR A 71 10.85 -9.97 -7.20
N GLU A 72 11.66 -9.63 -6.19
CA GLU A 72 11.26 -8.72 -5.12
C GLU A 72 10.92 -7.32 -5.67
N ASP A 73 11.79 -6.74 -6.50
CA ASP A 73 11.55 -5.41 -7.09
C ASP A 73 10.29 -5.39 -7.96
N ALA A 74 10.07 -6.44 -8.75
CA ALA A 74 8.87 -6.57 -9.58
C ALA A 74 7.59 -6.70 -8.73
N ALA A 75 7.63 -7.53 -7.67
CA ALA A 75 6.51 -7.71 -6.76
C ALA A 75 6.18 -6.41 -6.00
N LYS A 76 7.20 -5.71 -5.50
CA LYS A 76 7.04 -4.41 -4.83
C LYS A 76 6.47 -3.35 -5.76
N THR A 77 6.88 -3.33 -7.02
CA THR A 77 6.32 -2.44 -8.04
C THR A 77 4.83 -2.74 -8.27
N GLU A 78 4.45 -4.02 -8.34
CA GLU A 78 3.05 -4.43 -8.46
C GLU A 78 2.22 -4.00 -7.24
N ILE A 79 2.75 -4.15 -6.02
CA ILE A 79 2.10 -3.66 -4.79
C ILE A 79 1.96 -2.13 -4.83
N ASP A 80 3.00 -1.40 -5.23
CA ASP A 80 2.96 0.07 -5.33
C ASP A 80 1.88 0.53 -6.33
N LEU A 81 1.78 -0.08 -7.52
CA LEU A 81 0.73 0.24 -8.50
C LEU A 81 -0.68 0.08 -7.91
N TYR A 82 -0.92 -1.04 -7.23
CA TYR A 82 -2.20 -1.28 -6.56
C TYR A 82 -2.46 -0.26 -5.45
N GLN A 83 -1.49 0.01 -4.59
CA GLN A 83 -1.62 0.99 -3.50
C GLN A 83 -1.88 2.41 -4.00
N ILE A 84 -1.19 2.84 -5.08
CA ILE A 84 -1.42 4.14 -5.72
C ILE A 84 -2.88 4.25 -6.17
N THR A 85 -3.38 3.23 -6.85
CA THR A 85 -4.73 3.25 -7.40
C THR A 85 -5.80 3.23 -6.29
N GLU A 86 -5.59 2.44 -5.24
CA GLU A 86 -6.49 2.42 -4.07
C GLU A 86 -6.46 3.74 -3.29
N SER A 87 -5.27 4.31 -3.07
CA SER A 87 -5.12 5.59 -2.38
C SER A 87 -5.74 6.73 -3.17
N ALA A 88 -5.58 6.75 -4.50
CA ALA A 88 -6.18 7.77 -5.37
C ALA A 88 -7.71 7.68 -5.35
N ALA A 89 -8.25 6.46 -5.50
CA ALA A 89 -9.69 6.22 -5.46
C ALA A 89 -10.29 6.60 -4.10
N HIS A 90 -9.60 6.29 -3.00
CA HIS A 90 -10.05 6.67 -1.65
C HIS A 90 -9.97 8.18 -1.42
N ALA A 91 -8.88 8.82 -1.84
CA ALA A 91 -8.72 10.27 -1.71
C ALA A 91 -9.81 11.04 -2.48
N HIS A 92 -10.19 10.57 -3.67
CA HIS A 92 -11.31 11.10 -4.44
C HIS A 92 -12.65 10.87 -3.73
N ALA A 93 -12.91 9.65 -3.25
CA ALA A 93 -14.15 9.32 -2.53
C ALA A 93 -14.34 10.14 -1.24
N GLN A 94 -13.24 10.49 -0.55
CA GLN A 94 -13.25 11.35 0.64
C GLN A 94 -13.16 12.85 0.31
N ARG A 95 -13.03 13.22 -0.98
CA ARG A 95 -12.87 14.60 -1.46
C ARG A 95 -11.66 15.33 -0.85
N TYR A 96 -10.55 14.61 -0.66
CA TYR A 96 -9.29 15.23 -0.26
C TYR A 96 -8.62 16.00 -1.40
N VAL A 97 -8.94 15.60 -2.63
CA VAL A 97 -8.55 16.22 -3.89
C VAL A 97 -9.86 16.52 -4.63
N HIS A 98 -10.04 17.75 -5.11
CA HIS A 98 -11.33 18.21 -5.63
C HIS A 98 -11.54 17.90 -7.12
N THR A 99 -10.47 17.59 -7.84
CA THR A 99 -10.52 17.36 -9.29
C THR A 99 -10.93 15.92 -9.60
N ASP A 100 -11.86 15.76 -10.56
CA ASP A 100 -12.33 14.46 -11.07
C ASP A 100 -11.39 13.83 -12.12
N ASP A 101 -10.22 14.42 -12.36
CA ASP A 101 -9.26 13.95 -13.36
C ASP A 101 -8.23 12.95 -12.79
N ASP A 102 -7.38 12.42 -13.67
CA ASP A 102 -6.32 11.49 -13.28
C ASP A 102 -5.15 12.16 -12.53
N TRP A 103 -5.28 13.41 -12.09
CA TRP A 103 -4.18 14.15 -11.46
C TRP A 103 -3.69 13.46 -10.20
N CYS A 104 -4.59 13.07 -9.28
CA CYS A 104 -4.21 12.42 -8.02
C CYS A 104 -3.46 11.10 -8.27
N LEU A 105 -3.91 10.33 -9.27
CA LEU A 105 -3.29 9.07 -9.67
C LEU A 105 -1.86 9.28 -10.18
N LYS A 106 -1.65 10.27 -11.06
CA LYS A 106 -0.32 10.63 -11.60
C LYS A 106 0.59 11.20 -10.52
N TRP A 107 0.06 12.06 -9.66
CA TRP A 107 0.77 12.66 -8.56
C TRP A 107 1.27 11.61 -7.54
N LEU A 108 0.38 10.71 -7.09
CA LEU A 108 0.76 9.58 -6.24
C LEU A 108 1.75 8.64 -6.95
N GLY A 109 1.55 8.42 -8.25
CA GLY A 109 2.45 7.66 -9.10
C GLY A 109 3.88 8.19 -9.06
N ARG A 110 4.06 9.51 -9.24
CA ARG A 110 5.37 10.16 -9.16
C ARG A 110 5.94 10.14 -7.75
N LEU A 111 5.11 10.35 -6.73
CA LEU A 111 5.53 10.26 -5.33
C LEU A 111 6.11 8.88 -4.96
N ARG A 112 5.55 7.81 -5.53
CA ARG A 112 5.90 6.41 -5.18
C ARG A 112 6.95 5.79 -6.10
N LEU A 113 6.86 6.04 -7.40
CA LEU A 113 7.66 5.41 -8.43
C LEU A 113 8.63 6.38 -9.13
N GLY A 114 8.58 7.68 -8.79
CA GLY A 114 9.40 8.70 -9.42
C GLY A 114 9.10 8.83 -10.91
N ALA A 115 10.13 9.17 -11.70
CA ALA A 115 10.02 9.29 -13.15
C ALA A 115 9.67 7.97 -13.86
N ALA A 116 9.81 6.81 -13.20
CA ALA A 116 9.46 5.53 -13.81
C ALA A 116 7.96 5.40 -14.12
N VAL A 117 7.10 6.17 -13.44
CA VAL A 117 5.65 6.16 -13.72
C VAL A 117 5.32 6.79 -15.08
N ASP A 118 6.17 7.69 -15.58
CA ASP A 118 5.96 8.37 -16.85
C ASP A 118 6.32 7.47 -18.06
N ALA A 119 6.95 6.30 -17.81
CA ALA A 119 7.18 5.31 -18.85
C ALA A 119 5.84 4.77 -19.40
N PRO A 120 5.66 4.64 -20.73
CA PRO A 120 4.37 4.25 -21.33
C PRO A 120 3.78 2.96 -20.77
N GLU A 121 4.62 1.96 -20.50
CA GLU A 121 4.19 0.68 -19.92
C GLU A 121 3.63 0.87 -18.50
N MET A 122 4.30 1.66 -17.67
CA MET A 122 3.89 1.89 -16.28
C MET A 122 2.61 2.73 -16.21
N ALA A 123 2.54 3.80 -17.01
CA ALA A 123 1.35 4.63 -17.15
C ALA A 123 0.14 3.81 -17.64
N HIS A 124 0.35 2.91 -18.60
CA HIS A 124 -0.69 2.01 -19.09
C HIS A 124 -1.17 1.03 -18.01
N ARG A 125 -0.25 0.41 -17.25
CA ARG A 125 -0.59 -0.49 -16.14
C ARG A 125 -1.38 0.23 -15.05
N LEU A 126 -0.97 1.44 -14.67
CA LEU A 126 -1.66 2.25 -13.66
C LEU A 126 -3.08 2.62 -14.12
N SER A 127 -3.23 3.05 -15.37
CA SER A 127 -4.54 3.38 -15.96
C SER A 127 -5.47 2.15 -16.02
N ARG A 128 -4.91 0.97 -16.33
CA ARG A 128 -5.67 -0.29 -16.32
C ARG A 128 -6.19 -0.67 -14.94
N TYR A 129 -5.44 -0.37 -13.87
CA TYR A 129 -5.94 -0.56 -12.51
C TYR A 129 -7.04 0.44 -12.17
N ALA A 130 -6.84 1.72 -12.51
CA ALA A 130 -7.81 2.78 -12.24
C ALA A 130 -9.17 2.53 -12.90
N ALA A 131 -9.18 1.99 -14.12
CA ALA A 131 -10.40 1.65 -14.86
C ALA A 131 -11.22 0.49 -14.25
N LYS A 132 -10.70 -0.22 -13.25
CA LYS A 132 -11.40 -1.34 -12.58
C LYS A 132 -12.13 -0.87 -11.33
N GLY A 133 -13.32 -1.43 -11.10
CA GLY A 133 -13.99 -1.36 -9.81
C GLY A 133 -13.21 -2.11 -8.71
N PRO A 134 -13.50 -1.85 -7.42
CA PRO A 134 -12.67 -2.32 -6.30
C PRO A 134 -12.40 -3.83 -6.28
N ASP A 135 -13.43 -4.66 -6.49
CA ASP A 135 -13.27 -6.12 -6.45
C ASP A 135 -12.48 -6.67 -7.65
N ASP A 136 -12.72 -6.15 -8.85
CA ASP A 136 -11.97 -6.55 -10.06
C ASP A 136 -10.52 -6.08 -10.00
N ARG A 137 -10.28 -4.92 -9.37
CA ARG A 137 -8.94 -4.41 -9.12
C ARG A 137 -8.17 -5.31 -8.18
N ARG A 138 -8.77 -5.68 -7.04
CA ARG A 138 -8.19 -6.63 -6.08
C ARG A 138 -7.87 -7.98 -6.73
N ARG A 139 -8.81 -8.51 -7.54
CA ARG A 139 -8.60 -9.78 -8.27
C ARG A 139 -7.47 -9.67 -9.30
N SER A 140 -7.43 -8.56 -10.05
CA SER A 140 -6.35 -8.33 -11.01
C SER A 140 -5.00 -8.24 -10.30
N PHE A 141 -4.95 -7.57 -9.15
CA PHE A 141 -3.76 -7.47 -8.33
C PHE A 141 -3.28 -8.82 -7.81
N SER A 142 -4.18 -9.66 -7.25
CA SER A 142 -3.77 -10.99 -6.77
C SER A 142 -3.19 -11.84 -7.90
N VAL A 143 -3.85 -11.86 -9.07
CA VAL A 143 -3.37 -12.62 -10.24
C VAL A 143 -2.00 -12.13 -10.72
N MET A 144 -1.79 -10.81 -10.79
CA MET A 144 -0.50 -10.26 -11.23
C MET A 144 0.59 -10.55 -10.21
N LEU A 145 0.30 -10.37 -8.92
CA LEU A 145 1.26 -10.64 -7.86
C LEU A 145 1.66 -12.12 -7.83
N GLU A 146 0.70 -13.05 -7.92
CA GLU A 146 0.97 -14.50 -7.93
C GLU A 146 1.71 -14.98 -9.18
N ARG A 147 1.68 -14.21 -10.27
CA ARG A 147 2.50 -14.46 -11.46
C ARG A 147 3.94 -14.01 -11.25
N THR A 148 4.12 -12.86 -10.60
CA THR A 148 5.44 -12.30 -10.30
C THR A 148 6.12 -13.04 -9.15
N LEU A 149 5.35 -13.41 -8.12
CA LEU A 149 5.78 -14.06 -6.89
C LEU A 149 4.85 -15.27 -6.62
N PRO A 150 5.19 -16.47 -7.12
CA PRO A 150 4.35 -17.67 -6.96
C PRO A 150 4.02 -18.04 -5.51
N ASP A 151 4.91 -17.74 -4.57
CA ASP A 151 4.70 -17.96 -3.13
C ASP A 151 3.46 -17.24 -2.58
N ALA A 152 3.09 -16.11 -3.20
CA ALA A 152 1.92 -15.33 -2.81
C ALA A 152 0.60 -16.13 -2.91
N ARG A 153 0.57 -17.25 -3.64
CA ARG A 153 -0.57 -18.20 -3.70
C ARG A 153 -0.83 -18.92 -2.38
N ARG A 154 0.19 -19.03 -1.53
CA ARG A 154 0.10 -19.67 -0.20
C ARG A 154 -0.20 -18.66 0.91
N ALA A 155 -0.23 -17.36 0.59
CA ALA A 155 -0.54 -16.33 1.55
C ALA A 155 -2.05 -16.35 1.92
N PRO A 156 -2.42 -16.05 3.19
CA PRO A 156 -3.81 -16.00 3.60
C PRO A 156 -4.63 -15.02 2.74
N LEU A 157 -5.72 -15.49 2.12
CA LEU A 157 -6.54 -14.69 1.19
C LEU A 157 -7.10 -13.41 1.83
N ILE A 158 -7.28 -13.41 3.14
CA ILE A 158 -7.75 -12.25 3.90
C ILE A 158 -6.80 -11.04 3.74
N LEU A 159 -5.50 -11.25 3.51
CA LEU A 159 -4.53 -10.18 3.25
C LEU A 159 -4.93 -9.27 2.09
N TYR A 160 -5.39 -9.86 0.99
CA TYR A 160 -5.82 -9.10 -0.19
C TYR A 160 -7.07 -8.26 0.09
N ARG A 161 -7.88 -8.64 1.08
CA ARG A 161 -9.05 -7.85 1.54
C ARG A 161 -8.65 -6.77 2.55
N LEU A 162 -7.61 -7.02 3.35
CA LEU A 162 -7.13 -6.08 4.37
C LEU A 162 -6.25 -4.96 3.78
N LEU A 163 -5.47 -5.25 2.74
CA LEU A 163 -4.58 -4.28 2.09
C LEU A 163 -5.28 -2.99 1.64
N PRO A 164 -6.39 -3.02 0.87
CA PRO A 164 -7.05 -1.77 0.45
C PRO A 164 -7.56 -0.95 1.64
N LEU A 165 -8.01 -1.60 2.71
CA LEU A 165 -8.42 -0.90 3.93
C LEU A 165 -7.21 -0.29 4.66
N ALA A 166 -6.06 -0.97 4.68
CA ALA A 166 -4.84 -0.43 5.25
C ALA A 166 -4.32 0.78 4.46
N VAL A 167 -4.43 0.73 3.13
CA VAL A 167 -4.14 1.87 2.24
C VAL A 167 -5.06 3.04 2.58
N ALA A 168 -6.38 2.81 2.66
CA ALA A 168 -7.34 3.83 3.03
C ALA A 168 -7.05 4.48 4.40
N ILE A 169 -6.66 3.68 5.42
CA ILE A 169 -6.22 4.21 6.72
C ILE A 169 -5.01 5.12 6.57
N ALA A 170 -3.98 4.69 5.83
CA ALA A 170 -2.78 5.51 5.62
C ALA A 170 -3.10 6.80 4.85
N THR A 171 -4.00 6.74 3.87
CA THR A 171 -4.49 7.91 3.13
C THR A 171 -5.23 8.87 4.06
N ASP A 172 -6.17 8.37 4.86
CA ASP A 172 -6.94 9.18 5.82
C ASP A 172 -6.03 9.88 6.83
N LEU A 173 -5.06 9.16 7.41
CA LEU A 173 -4.09 9.74 8.34
C LEU A 173 -3.21 10.79 7.66
N ALA A 174 -2.79 10.57 6.41
CA ALA A 174 -2.03 11.56 5.67
C ALA A 174 -2.83 12.86 5.45
N PHE A 175 -4.14 12.78 5.24
CA PHE A 175 -5.03 13.93 5.13
C PHE A 175 -5.62 14.40 6.48
N ASN A 176 -5.08 13.93 7.60
CA ASN A 176 -5.48 14.29 8.96
C ASN A 176 -6.94 13.92 9.32
N ASN A 177 -7.54 12.96 8.60
CA ASN A 177 -8.88 12.45 8.87
C ASN A 177 -8.82 11.22 9.78
N HIS A 178 -8.61 11.45 11.07
CA HIS A 178 -8.58 10.37 12.07
C HIS A 178 -9.92 9.61 12.18
N ALA A 179 -11.04 10.28 11.92
CA ALA A 179 -12.36 9.65 11.96
C ALA A 179 -12.54 8.66 10.80
N GLY A 180 -12.11 9.02 9.59
CA GLY A 180 -12.07 8.13 8.43
C GLY A 180 -11.18 6.92 8.68
N ALA A 181 -9.96 7.15 9.20
CA ALA A 181 -9.02 6.08 9.54
C ALA A 181 -9.62 5.10 10.58
N ALA A 182 -10.31 5.62 11.60
CA ALA A 182 -11.00 4.80 12.59
C ALA A 182 -12.13 3.97 11.98
N GLU A 183 -12.87 4.52 11.01
CA GLU A 183 -13.93 3.80 10.32
C GLU A 183 -13.37 2.67 9.44
N MET A 184 -12.29 2.93 8.70
CA MET A 184 -11.60 1.88 7.94
C MET A 184 -11.02 0.80 8.86
N ARG A 185 -10.54 1.17 10.05
CA ARG A 185 -10.11 0.20 11.06
C ARG A 185 -11.25 -0.68 11.56
N LYS A 186 -12.43 -0.12 11.83
CA LYS A 186 -13.62 -0.92 12.20
C LYS A 186 -13.97 -1.93 11.11
N ARG A 187 -13.83 -1.55 9.84
CA ARG A 187 -14.04 -2.49 8.71
C ARG A 187 -12.99 -3.60 8.69
N GLN A 188 -11.72 -3.31 8.99
CA GLN A 188 -10.70 -4.36 9.13
C GLN A 188 -11.02 -5.30 10.30
N ILE A 189 -11.45 -4.76 11.44
CA ILE A 189 -11.89 -5.54 12.60
C ILE A 189 -13.08 -6.43 12.25
N ALA A 190 -14.04 -5.92 11.47
CA ALA A 190 -15.19 -6.73 11.04
C ALA A 190 -14.76 -7.91 10.14
N LEU A 191 -13.67 -7.77 9.38
CA LEU A 191 -13.12 -8.82 8.53
C LEU A 191 -12.24 -9.81 9.29
N LEU A 192 -11.55 -9.36 10.34
CA LEU A 192 -10.64 -10.17 11.15
C LEU A 192 -10.73 -9.76 12.63
N PRO A 193 -11.77 -10.21 13.37
CA PRO A 193 -12.04 -9.73 14.73
C PRO A 193 -10.88 -9.91 15.71
N GLY A 194 -10.14 -11.01 15.57
CA GLY A 194 -9.01 -11.36 16.45
C GLY A 194 -7.92 -10.29 16.53
N ILE A 195 -7.83 -9.37 15.56
CA ILE A 195 -6.84 -8.27 15.63
C ILE A 195 -7.02 -7.33 16.83
N ARG A 196 -8.20 -7.33 17.46
CA ARG A 196 -8.48 -6.57 18.69
C ARG A 196 -7.83 -7.17 19.92
N ASP A 197 -7.50 -8.45 19.89
CA ASP A 197 -7.00 -9.20 21.05
C ASP A 197 -5.50 -8.97 21.28
N CYS A 198 -4.84 -8.20 20.41
CA CYS A 198 -3.47 -7.79 20.64
C CYS A 198 -3.38 -6.92 21.90
N HIS A 199 -2.75 -7.45 22.94
CA HIS A 199 -2.54 -6.74 24.21
C HIS A 199 -1.68 -5.47 24.10
N HIS A 200 -0.96 -5.26 23.00
CA HIS A 200 -0.14 -4.06 22.82
C HIS A 200 -0.89 -2.92 22.12
N CYS A 201 -1.57 -3.19 21.00
CA CYS A 201 -2.23 -2.14 20.22
C CYS A 201 -3.76 -2.19 20.29
N HIS A 202 -4.36 -3.28 20.77
CA HIS A 202 -5.82 -3.48 20.82
C HIS A 202 -6.55 -3.23 19.49
N GLY A 203 -5.87 -3.45 18.35
CA GLY A 203 -6.39 -3.13 17.03
C GLY A 203 -6.56 -1.63 16.76
N ALA A 204 -5.87 -0.76 17.50
CA ALA A 204 -5.93 0.69 17.32
C ALA A 204 -5.41 1.13 15.93
N VAL A 205 -5.89 2.30 15.50
CA VAL A 205 -5.23 3.06 14.43
C VAL A 205 -3.91 3.58 14.98
N LEU A 206 -2.80 3.22 14.32
CA LEU A 206 -1.46 3.70 14.67
C LEU A 206 -1.13 4.94 13.85
N ASP A 207 -0.10 5.67 14.24
CA ASP A 207 0.38 6.80 13.45
C ASP A 207 0.97 6.34 12.11
N VAL A 208 1.17 7.30 11.21
CA VAL A 208 1.68 7.03 9.87
C VAL A 208 3.03 6.33 9.95
N ALA A 209 3.15 5.23 9.18
CA ALA A 209 4.34 4.39 9.10
C ALA A 209 4.73 3.65 10.40
N GLU A 210 3.93 3.74 11.46
CA GLU A 210 4.11 2.93 12.66
C GLU A 210 3.67 1.48 12.44
N LYS A 211 4.25 0.59 13.26
CA LYS A 211 3.82 -0.81 13.31
C LYS A 211 3.81 -1.35 14.73
N CYS A 212 2.83 -2.18 15.03
CA CYS A 212 2.81 -2.95 16.26
C CYS A 212 3.86 -4.06 16.19
N GLN A 213 4.81 -4.09 17.13
CA GLN A 213 5.86 -5.12 17.16
C GLN A 213 5.32 -6.52 17.49
N GLN A 214 4.19 -6.59 18.24
CA GLN A 214 3.57 -7.85 18.62
C GLN A 214 2.80 -8.46 17.44
N CYS A 215 1.71 -7.81 16.98
CA CYS A 215 0.82 -8.39 15.98
C CYS A 215 1.12 -7.99 14.53
N GLY A 216 1.94 -6.96 14.29
CA GLY A 216 2.27 -6.48 12.94
C GLY A 216 1.27 -5.50 12.32
N ASN A 217 0.26 -5.01 13.07
CA ASN A 217 -0.62 -3.89 12.66
C ASN A 217 0.23 -2.78 11.99
N PRO A 218 -0.14 -2.25 10.81
CA PRO A 218 -1.41 -2.42 10.07
C PRO A 218 -1.50 -3.61 9.11
N MET A 219 -0.45 -4.42 8.98
CA MET A 219 -0.43 -5.61 8.13
C MET A 219 0.03 -6.81 8.96
N TRP A 220 -0.94 -7.39 9.66
CA TRP A 220 -0.75 -8.41 10.68
C TRP A 220 0.12 -9.59 10.24
N LYS A 221 0.87 -10.15 11.19
CA LYS A 221 1.70 -11.35 10.98
C LYS A 221 0.85 -12.57 10.67
N HIS A 222 1.44 -13.55 10.00
CA HIS A 222 0.78 -14.80 9.61
C HIS A 222 -0.13 -15.40 10.68
N ASP A 223 0.37 -15.57 11.90
CA ASP A 223 -0.38 -16.19 13.01
C ASP A 223 -1.70 -15.48 13.33
N TRP A 224 -1.78 -14.17 13.11
CA TRP A 224 -3.00 -13.38 13.34
C TRP A 224 -3.98 -13.47 12.16
N LEU A 225 -3.50 -13.85 10.98
CA LEU A 225 -4.27 -13.96 9.76
C LEU A 225 -4.89 -15.36 9.57
N THR A 226 -4.35 -16.35 10.30
CA THR A 226 -4.75 -17.75 10.25
C THR A 226 -5.30 -18.26 11.59
N ALA A 227 -5.28 -17.44 12.65
CA ALA A 227 -5.96 -17.75 13.89
C ALA A 227 -7.49 -17.68 13.69
N ASP A 228 -8.15 -18.78 14.03
CA ASP A 228 -9.62 -18.91 14.10
C ASP A 228 -10.18 -18.26 15.37
#